data_AF-A0AAW5MSF5-F1
#
_entry.id   AF-A0AAW5MSF5-F1
#
_cell.length_a   1.000
_cell.length_b   1.000
_cell.length_c   1.000
_cell.angle_alpha   90.00
_cell.angle_beta   90.00
_cell.angle_gamma   90.00
#
_symmetry.space_group_name_H-M   'P 1'
#
loop_
_entity.id
_entity.type
_entity.pdbx_description
1 polymer ?
#
loop_
_entity_poly.entity_id
_entity_poly.type
_entity_poly.pdbx_seq_one_letter_code
_entity_poly.pdbx_strand_id
1 'polypeptide(L)'
;VERHLDRCHGESGLVQYQLIFHRRPRRPLGRPPVLVLATPDDALLPSSSIRSTAARYGADLREFPGIGHDLMLDTRWREPLDVMLGWLR
;
A
#
# COMPACT_ATOMS: atom_id res chain seq x y z
N VAL A 1 -0.42 -23.99 -5.39
CA VAL A 1 -1.23 -22.76 -5.56
C VAL A 1 -2.69 -23.11 -5.85
N GLU A 2 -2.98 -24.05 -6.76
CA GLU A 2 -4.35 -24.49 -7.12
C GLU A 2 -5.29 -24.80 -5.96
N ARG A 3 -4.85 -25.51 -4.92
CA ARG A 3 -5.70 -25.94 -3.78
C ARG A 3 -6.53 -24.83 -3.10
N HIS A 4 -6.12 -23.56 -3.22
CA HIS A 4 -6.83 -22.44 -2.59
C HIS A 4 -7.58 -21.57 -3.59
N LEU A 5 -7.26 -21.66 -4.89
CA LEU A 5 -7.90 -20.84 -5.93
C LEU A 5 -9.36 -21.26 -6.16
N ASP A 6 -9.67 -22.56 -6.04
CA ASP A 6 -11.04 -23.08 -6.18
C ASP A 6 -12.01 -22.55 -5.11
N ARG A 7 -11.47 -21.95 -4.04
CA ARG A 7 -12.25 -21.30 -2.97
C ARG A 7 -12.46 -19.81 -3.21
N CYS A 8 -11.81 -19.24 -4.21
CA CYS A 8 -11.95 -17.85 -4.62
C CYS A 8 -12.91 -17.79 -5.80
N HIS A 9 -13.91 -16.93 -5.74
CA HIS A 9 -14.70 -16.55 -6.91
C HIS A 9 -13.91 -15.53 -7.74
N GLY A 10 -14.31 -15.35 -9.01
CA GLY A 10 -13.73 -14.29 -9.85
C GLY A 10 -13.84 -12.92 -9.17
N GLU A 11 -12.82 -12.08 -9.37
CA GLU A 11 -12.82 -10.71 -8.88
C GLU A 11 -13.92 -9.89 -9.55
N SER A 12 -14.60 -9.05 -8.77
CA SER A 12 -15.62 -8.16 -9.33
C SER A 12 -14.96 -7.02 -10.08
N GLY A 13 -15.16 -6.96 -11.40
CA GLY A 13 -14.64 -5.87 -12.24
C GLY A 13 -15.12 -4.48 -11.80
N LEU A 14 -16.35 -4.38 -11.26
CA LEU A 14 -16.86 -3.12 -10.71
C LEU A 14 -16.11 -2.71 -9.44
N VAL A 15 -15.80 -3.65 -8.55
CA VAL A 15 -15.02 -3.36 -7.34
C VAL A 15 -13.59 -2.96 -7.72
N GLN A 16 -12.99 -3.65 -8.68
CA GLN A 16 -11.64 -3.35 -9.16
C GLN A 16 -11.56 -1.95 -9.81
N TYR A 17 -12.54 -1.61 -10.66
CA TYR A 17 -12.68 -0.25 -11.20
C TYR A 17 -12.84 0.78 -10.09
N GLN A 18 -13.67 0.49 -9.09
CA GLN A 18 -13.89 1.42 -7.98
C GLN A 18 -12.64 1.62 -7.13
N LEU A 19 -11.89 0.57 -6.84
CA LEU A 19 -10.63 0.68 -6.08
C LEU A 19 -9.63 1.64 -6.74
N ILE A 20 -9.57 1.63 -8.08
CA ILE A 20 -8.60 2.43 -8.83
C ILE A 20 -9.14 3.84 -9.16
N PHE A 21 -10.42 3.97 -9.51
CA PHE A 21 -10.97 5.19 -10.14
C PHE A 21 -12.11 5.87 -9.36
N HIS A 22 -12.46 5.42 -8.15
CA HIS A 22 -13.63 5.92 -7.42
C HIS A 22 -13.41 7.18 -6.57
N ARG A 23 -14.51 7.57 -5.89
CA ARG A 23 -14.66 8.68 -4.95
C ARG A 23 -13.47 8.85 -4.03
N ARG A 24 -13.15 10.13 -3.81
CA ARG A 24 -12.22 10.57 -2.78
C ARG A 24 -12.59 9.94 -1.42
N PRO A 25 -11.60 9.39 -0.70
CA PRO A 25 -11.86 8.85 0.64
C PRO A 25 -12.41 9.94 1.55
N ARG A 26 -13.23 9.54 2.54
CA ARG A 26 -13.69 10.44 3.61
C ARG A 26 -12.48 11.02 4.34
N ARG A 27 -12.66 12.20 4.96
CA ARG A 27 -11.59 12.83 5.75
C ARG A 27 -11.09 11.86 6.84
N PRO A 28 -9.77 11.82 7.12
CA PRO A 28 -9.24 11.05 8.24
C PRO A 28 -9.94 11.40 9.55
N LEU A 29 -10.13 10.40 10.41
CA LEU A 29 -10.69 10.60 11.74
C LEU A 29 -9.58 11.15 12.65
N GLY A 30 -9.58 12.46 12.87
CA GLY A 30 -8.56 13.12 13.68
C GLY A 30 -7.18 13.15 13.01
N ARG A 31 -6.13 13.00 13.83
CA ARG A 31 -4.72 13.07 13.40
C ARG A 31 -3.92 11.92 14.04
N PRO A 32 -4.26 10.65 13.76
CA PRO A 32 -3.48 9.54 14.26
C PRO A 32 -2.06 9.59 13.68
N PRO A 33 -1.04 9.08 14.39
CA PRO A 33 0.25 8.82 13.77
C PRO A 33 0.05 7.79 12.66
N VAL A 34 0.56 8.09 11.46
CA VAL A 34 0.48 7.20 10.29
C VAL A 34 1.87 7.03 9.72
N LEU A 35 2.21 5.79 9.40
CA LEU A 35 3.37 5.40 8.62
C LEU A 35 2.90 4.93 7.24
N VAL A 36 3.52 5.44 6.18
CA VAL A 36 3.35 4.97 4.82
C VAL A 36 4.66 4.34 4.37
N LEU A 37 4.60 3.06 4.02
CA LEU A 37 5.71 2.34 3.38
C LEU A 37 5.42 2.23 1.89
N ALA A 38 6.41 2.54 1.06
CA ALA A 38 6.23 2.62 -0.39
C ALA A 38 7.49 2.20 -1.14
N THR A 39 7.36 1.97 -2.43
CA THR A 39 8.51 1.84 -3.35
C THR A 39 8.39 2.89 -4.46
N PRO A 40 9.50 3.54 -4.86
CA PRO A 40 9.49 4.39 -6.04
C PRO A 40 9.35 3.58 -7.34
N ASP A 41 9.63 2.28 -7.29
CA ASP A 41 9.58 1.36 -8.43
C ASP A 41 8.22 0.66 -8.55
N ASP A 42 7.17 1.27 -8.01
CA ASP A 42 5.80 0.77 -8.10
C ASP A 42 5.27 0.89 -9.54
N ALA A 43 5.09 -0.25 -10.20
CA ALA A 43 4.56 -0.31 -11.56
C ALA A 43 3.01 -0.29 -11.62
N LEU A 44 2.33 -0.44 -10.48
CA LEU A 44 0.87 -0.49 -10.40
C LEU A 44 0.28 0.86 -10.00
N LEU A 45 0.93 1.59 -9.08
CA LEU A 45 0.46 2.88 -8.59
C LEU A 45 1.48 4.00 -8.83
N PRO A 46 1.05 5.17 -9.33
CA PRO A 46 1.97 6.29 -9.52
C PRO A 46 2.43 6.84 -8.17
N SER A 47 3.72 7.20 -8.06
CA SER A 47 4.30 7.73 -6.81
C SER A 47 3.61 9.02 -6.33
N SER A 48 2.95 9.76 -7.22
CA SER A 48 2.14 10.93 -6.85
C SER A 48 0.95 10.56 -5.95
N SER A 49 0.30 9.41 -6.17
CA SER A 49 -0.79 8.91 -5.32
C SER A 49 -0.30 8.53 -3.93
N ILE A 50 0.90 7.96 -3.84
CA ILE A 50 1.56 7.62 -2.58
C ILE A 50 1.87 8.89 -1.78
N ARG A 51 2.53 9.86 -2.41
CA ARG A 51 2.84 11.16 -1.78
C ARG A 51 1.57 11.92 -1.38
N SER A 52 0.52 11.87 -2.20
CA SER A 52 -0.78 12.48 -1.87
C SER A 52 -1.41 11.83 -0.63
N THR A 53 -1.31 10.50 -0.51
CA THR A 53 -1.75 9.77 0.68
C THR A 53 -0.95 10.17 1.90
N ALA A 54 0.38 10.19 1.83
CA ALA A 54 1.22 10.62 2.94
C ALA A 54 0.89 12.05 3.40
N ALA A 55 0.75 12.99 2.45
CA ALA A 55 0.37 14.37 2.74
C ALA A 55 -1.03 14.48 3.37
N ARG A 56 -1.99 13.68 2.90
CA ARG A 56 -3.36 13.66 3.43
C ARG A 56 -3.41 13.28 4.91
N TYR A 57 -2.58 12.33 5.32
CA TYR A 57 -2.52 11.86 6.70
C TYR A 57 -1.46 12.58 7.55
N GLY A 58 -0.58 13.40 6.94
CA GLY A 58 0.60 13.94 7.62
C GLY A 58 1.55 12.83 8.07
N ALA A 59 1.64 11.76 7.27
CA ALA A 59 2.34 10.53 7.61
C ALA A 59 3.86 10.63 7.44
N ASP A 60 4.60 9.80 8.18
CA ASP A 60 5.99 9.49 7.84
C ASP A 60 5.99 8.59 6.59
N LEU A 61 6.68 9.00 5.53
CA LEU A 61 6.79 8.24 4.28
C LEU A 61 8.19 7.64 4.18
N ARG A 62 8.26 6.32 4.14
CA ARG A 62 9.51 5.58 3.91
C ARG A 62 9.45 4.85 2.58
N GLU A 63 10.39 5.19 1.71
CA GLU A 63 10.51 4.61 0.37
C GLU A 63 11.65 3.57 0.33
N PHE A 64 11.40 2.45 -0.35
CA PHE A 64 12.34 1.33 -0.50
C PHE A 64 12.64 1.08 -1.98
N PRO A 65 13.67 1.74 -2.55
CA PRO A 65 14.05 1.55 -3.95
C PRO A 65 14.46 0.09 -4.24
N GLY A 66 14.07 -0.40 -5.41
CA GLY A 66 14.32 -1.74 -5.93
C GLY A 66 13.42 -2.83 -5.33
N ILE A 67 12.33 -2.47 -4.66
CA ILE A 67 11.31 -3.41 -4.16
C ILE A 67 10.07 -3.29 -5.05
N GLY A 68 9.43 -4.40 -5.40
CA GLY A 68 8.18 -4.39 -6.16
C GLY A 68 6.98 -3.83 -5.38
N HIS A 69 5.84 -3.66 -6.05
CA HIS A 69 4.60 -3.13 -5.47
C HIS A 69 4.21 -3.80 -4.15
N ASP A 70 4.24 -5.15 -4.15
CA ASP A 70 3.95 -5.94 -2.97
C ASP A 70 5.18 -6.06 -2.07
N LEU A 71 5.48 -4.98 -1.31
CA LEU A 71 6.64 -4.91 -0.41
C LEU A 71 6.79 -6.15 0.50
N MET A 72 5.66 -6.72 0.94
CA MET A 72 5.62 -7.88 1.84
C MET A 72 5.92 -9.22 1.14
N LEU A 73 5.77 -9.28 -0.18
CA LEU A 73 5.99 -10.47 -0.99
C LEU A 73 7.29 -10.43 -1.80
N ASP A 74 7.95 -9.27 -1.83
CA ASP A 74 9.26 -9.13 -2.45
C ASP A 74 10.35 -9.91 -1.70
N THR A 75 11.42 -10.30 -2.40
CA THR A 75 12.61 -10.92 -1.80
C THR A 75 13.24 -10.15 -0.64
N ARG A 76 13.12 -8.82 -0.65
CA ARG A 76 13.68 -7.93 0.39
C ARG A 76 12.66 -7.47 1.42
N TRP A 77 11.54 -8.18 1.57
CA TRP A 77 10.44 -7.89 2.51
C TRP A 77 10.85 -7.61 3.96
N ARG A 78 12.01 -8.09 4.40
CA ARG A 78 12.51 -7.85 5.77
C ARG A 78 12.81 -6.37 6.03
N GLU A 79 13.31 -5.64 5.03
CA GLU A 79 13.64 -4.22 5.16
C GLU A 79 12.41 -3.37 5.58
N PRO A 80 11.27 -3.41 4.86
CA PRO A 80 10.07 -2.67 5.27
C PRO A 80 9.46 -3.22 6.57
N LEU A 81 9.59 -4.52 6.87
CA LEU A 81 9.12 -5.06 8.15
C LEU A 81 9.89 -4.46 9.33
N ASP A 82 11.21 -4.38 9.26
CA ASP A 82 12.03 -3.84 10.35
C ASP A 82 11.69 -2.38 10.65
N VAL A 83 11.44 -1.58 9.60
CA VAL A 83 10.95 -0.21 9.74
C VAL A 83 9.58 -0.16 10.41
N MET A 84 8.65 -1.02 10.00
CA MET A 84 7.32 -1.10 10.61
C MET A 84 7.38 -1.47 12.08
N LEU A 85 8.19 -2.47 12.44
CA LEU A 85 8.39 -2.90 13.83
C LEU A 85 9.11 -1.85 14.67
N GLY A 86 10.01 -1.08 14.07
CA GLY A 86 10.64 0.08 14.71
C GLY A 86 9.62 1.17 15.04
N TRP A 87 8.64 1.39 14.17
CA TRP A 87 7.61 2.41 14.34
C TRP A 87 6.52 2.04 15.35
N LEU A 88 6.19 0.74 15.49
CA LEU A 88 5.14 0.26 16.40
C LEU A 88 5.56 0.23 17.88
N ARG A 89 6.85 0.38 18.17
CA ARG A 89 7.38 0.41 19.54
C ARG A 89 7.19 1.77 20.19
#